data_AF-A0AAV4JEP1-F1
#
_entry.id   AF-A0AAV4JEP1-F1
#
_cell.length_a   1.000
_cell.length_b   1.000
_cell.length_c   1.000
_cell.angle_alpha   90.00
_cell.angle_beta   90.00
_cell.angle_gamma   90.00
#
_symmetry.space_group_name_H-M   'P 1'
#
loop_
_entity.id
_entity.type
_entity.pdbx_description
1 polymer ?
#
loop_
_entity_poly.entity_id
_entity_poly.type
_entity_poly.pdbx_seq_one_letter_code
_entity_poly.pdbx_strand_id
1 'polypeptide(L)'
;MAGRKLTILPLKRKIELIKAVESGKKEKVVADEFQIPSNSVSTIMKRKEHYRQQFYSGQVDVNKQQNLDQDVPTAPSASEEMNPSTTNSERENQTEQAADDEDDQGEEMPPVSDESVASAMETLSQYFMQRGISDKLLSKVKKTIEFQKVQSKKQTSLTSFFKRAPKNKQ
;
A
#
# COMPACT_ATOMS: atom_id res chain seq x y z
N MET A 1 23.35 -29.07 -15.15
CA MET A 1 22.89 -28.92 -13.75
C MET A 1 21.42 -28.56 -13.78
N ALA A 2 20.51 -29.48 -13.42
CA ALA A 2 19.09 -29.15 -13.32
C ALA A 2 18.89 -28.16 -12.17
N GLY A 3 18.31 -26.99 -12.46
CA GLY A 3 18.00 -25.98 -11.44
C GLY A 3 17.02 -26.54 -10.40
N ARG A 4 17.27 -26.28 -9.11
CA ARG A 4 16.33 -26.67 -8.05
C ARG A 4 15.06 -25.82 -8.18
N LYS A 5 13.90 -26.45 -8.28
CA LYS A 5 12.61 -25.76 -8.20
C LYS A 5 12.41 -25.24 -6.77
N LEU A 6 12.29 -23.93 -6.62
CA LEU A 6 12.00 -23.29 -5.33
C LEU A 6 10.49 -23.34 -5.09
N THR A 7 10.07 -24.06 -4.05
CA THR A 7 8.69 -24.04 -3.59
C THR A 7 8.47 -22.79 -2.74
N ILE A 8 7.63 -21.87 -3.23
CA ILE A 8 7.29 -20.65 -2.51
C ILE A 8 6.08 -20.92 -1.62
N LEU A 9 6.24 -20.78 -0.30
CA LEU A 9 5.13 -20.88 0.63
C LEU A 9 4.25 -19.62 0.54
N PRO A 10 2.92 -19.74 0.37
CA PRO A 10 2.03 -18.59 0.26
C PRO A 10 1.99 -17.79 1.56
N LEU A 11 1.68 -16.49 1.45
CA LEU A 11 1.76 -15.55 2.57
C LEU A 11 0.85 -15.95 3.75
N LYS A 12 -0.39 -16.36 3.47
CA LYS A 12 -1.34 -16.86 4.49
C LYS A 12 -0.75 -18.01 5.31
N ARG A 13 -0.08 -18.95 4.64
CA ARG A 13 0.51 -20.13 5.28
C ARG A 13 1.76 -19.80 6.10
N LYS A 14 2.53 -18.78 5.70
CA LYS A 14 3.61 -18.21 6.53
C LYS A 14 3.06 -17.60 7.84
N ILE A 15 1.91 -16.93 7.80
CA ILE A 15 1.27 -16.35 9.00
C ILE A 15 0.76 -17.44 9.93
N GLU A 16 0.11 -18.48 9.41
CA GLU A 16 -0.34 -19.63 10.20
C GLU A 16 0.84 -20.32 10.91
N LEU A 17 1.95 -20.50 10.21
CA LEU A 17 3.19 -21.01 10.78
C LEU A 17 3.70 -20.13 11.92
N ILE A 18 3.74 -18.80 11.73
CA ILE A 18 4.18 -17.87 12.78
C ILE A 18 3.28 -17.99 14.02
N LYS A 19 1.95 -18.06 13.83
CA LYS A 19 0.99 -18.24 14.93
C LYS A 19 1.23 -19.54 15.69
N ALA A 20 1.51 -20.63 14.98
CA ALA A 20 1.77 -21.94 15.56
C ALA A 20 3.06 -21.96 16.42
N VAL A 21 4.12 -21.30 15.95
CA VAL A 21 5.37 -21.18 16.72
C VAL A 21 5.19 -20.25 17.92
N GLU A 22 4.50 -19.12 17.76
CA GLU A 22 4.24 -18.18 18.86
C GLU A 22 3.27 -18.72 19.92
N SER A 23 2.39 -19.66 19.56
CA SER A 23 1.57 -20.41 20.53
C SER A 23 2.36 -21.43 21.35
N GLY A 24 3.67 -21.57 21.10
CA GLY A 24 4.57 -22.45 21.85
C GLY A 24 4.83 -23.81 21.20
N LYS A 25 4.38 -24.07 19.96
CA LYS A 25 4.77 -25.31 19.26
C LYS A 25 6.25 -25.26 18.87
N LYS A 26 6.93 -26.41 18.98
CA LYS A 26 8.35 -26.54 18.58
C LYS A 26 8.51 -26.37 17.07
N GLU A 27 9.54 -25.64 16.63
CA GLU A 27 9.81 -25.37 15.21
C GLU A 27 9.88 -26.64 14.35
N LYS A 28 10.45 -27.72 14.87
CA LYS A 28 10.55 -29.01 14.16
C LYS A 28 9.18 -29.62 13.84
N VAL A 29 8.26 -29.60 14.81
CA VAL A 29 6.91 -30.15 14.62
C VAL A 29 6.13 -29.31 13.61
N VAL A 30 6.30 -27.99 13.67
CA VAL A 30 5.69 -27.06 12.71
C VAL A 30 6.30 -27.25 11.31
N ALA A 31 7.60 -27.50 11.19
CA ALA A 31 8.23 -27.83 9.91
C ALA A 31 7.59 -29.08 9.27
N ASP A 32 7.37 -30.14 10.05
CA ASP A 32 6.77 -31.39 9.58
C ASP A 32 5.30 -31.18 9.17
N GLU A 33 4.51 -30.48 9.99
CA GLU A 33 3.10 -30.14 9.72
C GLU A 33 2.94 -29.33 8.42
N PHE A 34 3.89 -28.44 8.14
CA PHE A 34 3.87 -27.57 6.96
C PHE A 34 4.67 -28.13 5.77
N GLN A 35 5.30 -29.31 5.91
CA GLN A 35 6.15 -29.96 4.91
C GLN A 35 7.26 -29.03 4.38
N ILE A 36 7.92 -28.31 5.27
CA ILE A 36 9.02 -27.40 4.94
C ILE A 36 10.27 -27.72 5.74
N PRO A 37 11.48 -27.43 5.22
CA PRO A 37 12.70 -27.63 5.98
C PRO A 37 12.73 -26.75 7.23
N SER A 38 13.30 -27.27 8.33
CA SER A 38 13.45 -26.51 9.60
C SER A 38 14.14 -25.15 9.39
N ASN A 39 15.14 -25.07 8.50
CA ASN A 39 15.84 -23.81 8.19
C ASN A 39 14.90 -22.74 7.60
N SER A 40 13.86 -23.17 6.89
CA SER A 40 12.86 -22.27 6.32
C SER A 40 11.97 -21.69 7.42
N VAL A 41 11.59 -22.48 8.43
CA VAL A 41 10.81 -22.02 9.60
C VAL A 41 11.55 -20.90 10.31
N SER A 42 12.83 -21.09 10.63
CA SER A 42 13.62 -20.07 11.33
C SER A 42 13.81 -18.81 10.48
N THR A 43 13.97 -18.95 9.16
CA THR A 43 14.04 -17.80 8.24
C THR A 43 12.72 -17.04 8.19
N ILE A 44 11.59 -17.75 8.21
CA ILE A 44 10.25 -17.16 8.24
C ILE A 44 10.04 -16.40 9.55
N MET A 45 10.44 -16.99 10.69
CA MET A 45 10.37 -16.37 12.01
C MET A 45 11.20 -15.09 12.13
N LYS A 46 12.39 -15.03 11.52
CA LYS A 46 13.22 -13.81 11.48
C LYS A 46 12.53 -12.64 10.77
N ARG A 47 11.73 -12.93 9.74
CA ARG A 47 10.99 -11.92 8.95
C ARG A 47 9.50 -11.85 9.31
N LYS A 48 9.12 -12.31 10.51
CA LYS A 48 7.71 -12.42 10.90
C LYS A 48 6.93 -11.11 10.82
N GLU A 49 7.58 -10.00 11.16
CA GLU A 49 6.96 -8.68 11.15
C GLU A 49 6.63 -8.21 9.73
N HIS A 50 7.56 -8.43 8.80
CA HIS A 50 7.35 -8.14 7.38
C HIS A 50 6.18 -8.94 6.80
N TYR A 51 6.06 -10.23 7.12
CA TYR A 51 4.93 -11.03 6.64
C TYR A 51 3.60 -10.56 7.22
N ARG A 52 3.57 -10.17 8.51
CA ARG A 52 2.36 -9.58 9.12
C ARG A 52 1.95 -8.31 8.40
N GLN A 53 2.90 -7.39 8.19
CA GLN A 53 2.64 -6.13 7.49
C GLN A 53 2.10 -6.37 6.07
N GLN A 54 2.74 -7.25 5.30
CA GLN A 54 2.26 -7.61 3.95
C GLN A 54 0.86 -8.23 3.97
N PHE A 55 0.54 -9.05 4.97
CA PHE A 55 -0.77 -9.69 5.09
C PHE A 55 -1.87 -8.69 5.44
N TYR A 56 -1.57 -7.67 6.25
CA TYR A 56 -2.52 -6.62 6.58
C TYR A 56 -2.63 -5.58 5.48
N SER A 57 -1.54 -5.20 4.81
CA SER A 57 -1.58 -4.26 3.69
C SER A 57 -2.36 -4.84 2.51
N GLY A 58 -2.17 -6.12 2.19
CA GLY A 58 -2.89 -6.78 1.10
C GLY A 58 -4.37 -7.08 1.39
N GLN A 59 -4.82 -7.02 2.65
CA GLN A 59 -6.26 -7.18 3.00
C GLN A 59 -7.06 -5.89 2.85
N VAL A 60 -6.40 -4.73 2.77
CA VAL A 60 -7.09 -3.44 2.61
C VAL A 60 -7.72 -3.32 1.21
N ASP A 61 -7.19 -4.04 0.22
CA ASP A 61 -7.65 -3.95 -1.18
C ASP A 61 -8.78 -4.93 -1.55
N VAL A 62 -8.98 -6.03 -0.82
CA VAL A 62 -9.94 -7.09 -1.22
C VAL A 62 -11.35 -6.89 -0.66
N ASN A 63 -11.54 -6.08 0.38
CA ASN A 63 -12.85 -5.84 1.01
C ASN A 63 -13.66 -4.69 0.36
N LYS A 64 -13.39 -4.33 -0.91
CA LYS A 64 -14.14 -3.32 -1.67
C LYS A 64 -15.25 -3.87 -2.57
N GLN A 65 -15.48 -5.19 -2.64
CA GLN A 65 -16.48 -5.76 -3.57
C GLN A 65 -17.24 -6.96 -2.99
N GLN A 66 -17.85 -6.84 -1.81
CA GLN A 66 -18.94 -7.75 -1.38
C GLN A 66 -19.97 -7.00 -0.52
N ASN A 67 -20.68 -6.04 -1.12
CA ASN A 67 -22.03 -5.64 -0.70
C ASN A 67 -22.65 -4.75 -1.79
N LEU A 68 -23.12 -5.38 -2.86
CA LEU A 68 -24.17 -4.83 -3.71
C LEU A 68 -24.98 -6.05 -4.15
N ASP A 69 -26.07 -6.31 -3.43
CA ASP A 69 -27.27 -7.02 -3.88
C ASP A 69 -28.09 -7.42 -2.65
N GLN A 70 -29.02 -6.55 -2.24
CA GLN A 70 -30.40 -6.92 -1.86
C GLN A 70 -31.26 -5.64 -1.93
N ASP A 71 -32.01 -5.49 -3.02
CA ASP A 71 -33.44 -5.19 -2.97
C ASP A 71 -34.04 -5.34 -4.38
N VAL A 72 -34.70 -6.48 -4.58
CA VAL A 72 -35.58 -6.78 -5.72
C VAL A 72 -36.93 -6.10 -5.45
N PRO A 73 -37.55 -5.46 -6.46
CA PRO A 73 -38.80 -6.04 -6.95
C PRO A 73 -38.98 -5.99 -8.48
N THR A 74 -39.37 -7.16 -9.01
CA THR A 74 -40.51 -7.36 -9.92
C THR A 74 -40.37 -6.96 -11.41
N ALA A 75 -40.41 -8.02 -12.23
CA ALA A 75 -40.51 -8.11 -13.70
C ALA A 75 -41.85 -7.54 -14.26
N PRO A 76 -42.27 -7.70 -15.55
CA PRO A 76 -41.63 -8.36 -16.70
C PRO A 76 -41.80 -7.64 -18.08
N SER A 77 -40.96 -7.95 -19.06
CA SER A 77 -41.18 -7.89 -20.54
C SER A 77 -39.82 -7.75 -21.21
N ALA A 78 -39.51 -8.25 -22.40
CA ALA A 78 -40.09 -9.22 -23.32
C ALA A 78 -38.98 -9.40 -24.38
N SER A 79 -38.87 -10.60 -24.93
CA SER A 79 -38.37 -10.90 -26.29
C SER A 79 -36.91 -10.62 -26.70
N GLU A 80 -36.34 -11.67 -27.32
CA GLU A 80 -35.46 -11.66 -28.52
C GLU A 80 -34.06 -11.00 -28.39
N GLU A 81 -32.98 -11.44 -29.03
CA GLU A 81 -32.48 -12.67 -29.68
C GLU A 81 -30.99 -12.33 -30.02
N MET A 82 -30.14 -13.34 -30.26
CA MET A 82 -28.98 -13.34 -31.20
C MET A 82 -28.07 -12.08 -31.33
N ASN A 83 -26.74 -12.09 -31.26
CA ASN A 83 -25.69 -13.03 -31.71
C ASN A 83 -24.29 -12.50 -31.28
N PRO A 84 -23.22 -13.33 -31.33
CA PRO A 84 -21.82 -12.93 -31.15
C PRO A 84 -21.04 -12.83 -32.49
N SER A 85 -20.10 -11.89 -32.62
CA SER A 85 -18.99 -11.88 -33.62
C SER A 85 -17.98 -10.80 -33.17
N THR A 86 -16.76 -11.11 -32.71
CA THR A 86 -15.56 -11.56 -33.45
C THR A 86 -15.08 -10.57 -34.50
N THR A 87 -13.93 -9.92 -34.26
CA THR A 87 -12.81 -9.81 -35.21
C THR A 87 -11.53 -9.40 -34.48
N ASN A 88 -10.51 -10.25 -34.57
CA ASN A 88 -9.09 -9.92 -34.31
C ASN A 88 -8.55 -9.03 -35.43
N SER A 89 -7.53 -8.21 -35.15
CA SER A 89 -6.46 -7.94 -36.13
C SER A 89 -5.16 -7.53 -35.43
N GLU A 90 -4.13 -8.35 -35.65
CA GLU A 90 -2.70 -8.11 -35.41
C GLU A 90 -2.20 -6.86 -36.17
N ARG A 91 -1.19 -6.13 -35.66
CA ARG A 91 0.26 -6.37 -35.92
C ARG A 91 1.12 -5.13 -35.63
N GLU A 92 2.19 -5.41 -34.90
CA GLU A 92 3.53 -4.79 -34.75
C GLU A 92 3.90 -3.56 -35.60
N ASN A 93 4.52 -2.54 -34.97
CA ASN A 93 5.90 -2.18 -35.34
C ASN A 93 6.62 -1.33 -34.27
N GLN A 94 7.91 -1.62 -34.12
CA GLN A 94 8.89 -0.95 -33.27
C GLN A 94 9.37 0.35 -33.92
N THR A 95 9.61 1.38 -33.11
CA THR A 95 10.54 2.47 -33.45
C THR A 95 11.41 2.73 -32.22
N GLU A 96 12.69 2.39 -32.35
CA GLU A 96 13.76 2.92 -31.52
C GLU A 96 13.91 4.42 -31.82
N GLN A 97 13.92 5.26 -30.78
CA GLN A 97 14.49 6.59 -30.88
C GLN A 97 15.14 6.99 -29.55
N ALA A 98 16.26 7.69 -29.72
CA ALA A 98 17.34 7.88 -28.79
C ALA A 98 17.01 8.85 -27.63
N ALA A 99 17.90 8.81 -26.64
CA ALA A 99 17.96 9.66 -25.46
C ALA A 99 17.63 11.14 -25.74
N ASP A 100 16.69 11.67 -24.97
CA ASP A 100 16.58 13.08 -24.66
C ASP A 100 16.45 13.18 -23.13
N ASP A 101 17.43 13.84 -22.50
CA ASP A 101 17.38 14.23 -21.09
C ASP A 101 16.29 15.30 -20.97
N GLU A 102 15.04 14.87 -20.85
CA GLU A 102 13.96 15.77 -20.45
C GLU A 102 14.22 16.18 -19.00
N ASP A 103 14.62 17.43 -18.82
CA ASP A 103 14.57 18.16 -17.56
C ASP A 103 13.20 17.89 -16.91
N ASP A 104 13.18 17.00 -15.91
CA ASP A 104 12.07 16.84 -14.98
C ASP A 104 11.89 18.17 -14.26
N GLN A 105 11.14 19.07 -14.90
CA GLN A 105 10.60 20.26 -14.28
C GLN A 105 9.55 19.79 -13.30
N GLY A 106 10.02 19.27 -12.16
CA GLY A 106 9.18 18.81 -11.08
C GLY A 106 8.23 19.94 -10.72
N GLU A 107 6.97 19.80 -11.10
CA GLU A 107 5.92 20.74 -10.73
C GLU A 107 5.91 20.81 -9.20
N GLU A 108 6.34 21.95 -8.66
CA GLU A 108 6.37 22.18 -7.23
C GLU A 108 4.93 22.11 -6.71
N MET A 109 4.61 21.04 -5.99
CA MET A 109 3.27 20.84 -5.48
C MET A 109 2.85 22.05 -4.63
N PRO A 110 1.61 22.54 -4.78
CA PRO A 110 1.15 23.69 -4.03
C PRO A 110 1.23 23.42 -2.52
N PRO A 111 1.60 24.41 -1.71
CA PRO A 111 1.66 24.25 -0.27
C PRO A 111 0.28 23.89 0.26
N VAL A 112 0.20 22.80 1.01
CA VAL A 112 -1.04 22.32 1.61
C VAL A 112 -1.54 23.36 2.63
N SER A 113 -2.77 23.83 2.47
CA SER A 113 -3.36 24.79 3.41
C SER A 113 -3.74 24.13 4.73
N ASP A 114 -3.68 24.88 5.83
CA ASP A 114 -4.11 24.40 7.15
C ASP A 114 -5.58 23.97 7.16
N GLU A 115 -6.42 24.60 6.32
CA GLU A 115 -7.84 24.26 6.16
C GLU A 115 -8.03 22.91 5.46
N SER A 116 -7.24 22.62 4.42
CA SER A 116 -7.25 21.32 3.76
C SER A 116 -6.85 20.20 4.72
N VAL A 117 -5.85 20.45 5.57
CA VAL A 117 -5.43 19.50 6.60
C VAL A 117 -6.56 19.27 7.63
N ALA A 118 -7.22 20.33 8.08
CA ALA A 118 -8.35 20.21 9.02
C ALA A 118 -9.51 19.39 8.43
N SER A 119 -9.90 19.67 7.19
CA SER A 119 -10.96 18.94 6.48
C SER A 119 -10.62 17.47 6.26
N ALA A 120 -9.38 17.17 5.86
CA ALA A 120 -8.90 15.79 5.72
C ALA A 120 -8.91 15.05 7.06
N MET A 121 -8.56 15.72 8.16
CA MET A 121 -8.58 15.13 9.50
C MET A 121 -9.97 14.86 10.04
N GLU A 122 -10.93 15.72 9.71
CA GLU A 122 -12.35 15.49 10.03
C GLU A 122 -12.89 14.29 9.26
N THR A 123 -12.62 14.21 7.95
CA THR A 123 -12.98 13.06 7.10
C THR A 123 -12.38 11.76 7.65
N LEU A 124 -11.10 11.79 8.04
CA LEU A 124 -10.42 10.65 8.64
C LEU A 124 -11.06 10.24 9.98
N SER A 125 -11.46 11.21 10.80
CA SER A 125 -12.14 10.97 12.07
C SER A 125 -13.49 10.28 11.86
N GLN A 126 -14.29 10.76 10.90
CA GLN A 126 -15.58 10.16 10.57
C GLN A 126 -15.41 8.72 10.07
N TYR A 127 -14.42 8.46 9.22
CA TYR A 127 -14.10 7.11 8.76
C TYR A 127 -13.69 6.18 9.90
N PHE A 128 -12.93 6.67 10.88
CA PHE A 128 -12.51 5.88 12.03
C PHE A 128 -13.69 5.51 12.92
N MET A 129 -14.63 6.43 13.12
CA MET A 129 -15.87 6.17 13.87
C MET A 129 -16.74 5.11 13.15
N GLN A 130 -16.93 5.22 11.84
CA GLN A 130 -17.72 4.26 11.05
C GLN A 130 -17.14 2.84 11.07
N ARG A 131 -15.81 2.72 11.14
CA ARG A 131 -15.12 1.42 11.12
C ARG A 131 -14.74 0.88 12.49
N GLY A 132 -15.12 1.55 13.59
CA GLY A 132 -14.76 1.14 14.95
C GLY A 132 -13.25 1.11 15.20
N ILE A 133 -12.48 1.93 14.48
CA ILE A 133 -11.02 1.99 14.62
C ILE A 133 -10.68 2.69 15.93
N SER A 134 -9.72 2.13 16.68
CA SER A 134 -9.36 2.67 17.99
C SER A 134 -8.85 4.11 17.93
N ASP A 135 -9.30 4.95 18.86
CA ASP A 135 -8.86 6.35 19.04
C ASP A 135 -7.33 6.49 19.25
N LYS A 136 -6.70 5.41 19.72
CA LYS A 136 -5.23 5.32 19.87
C LYS A 136 -4.51 5.47 18.52
N LEU A 137 -5.12 5.06 17.41
CA LEU A 137 -4.53 5.21 16.08
C LEU A 137 -4.74 6.63 15.56
N LEU A 138 -5.95 7.19 15.73
CA LEU A 138 -6.27 8.56 15.32
C LEU A 138 -5.36 9.58 16.04
N SER A 139 -5.15 9.38 17.34
CA SER A 139 -4.25 10.22 18.14
C SER A 139 -2.79 10.12 17.70
N LYS A 140 -2.32 8.96 17.23
CA LYS A 140 -0.97 8.83 16.64
C LYS A 140 -0.85 9.62 15.33
N VAL A 141 -1.84 9.49 14.43
CA VAL A 141 -1.85 10.23 13.16
C VAL A 141 -1.83 11.75 13.42
N LYS A 142 -2.69 12.23 14.32
CA LYS A 142 -2.71 13.65 14.75
C LYS A 142 -1.32 14.13 15.22
N LYS A 143 -0.66 13.35 16.09
CA LYS A 143 0.68 13.70 16.62
C LYS A 143 1.75 13.74 15.52
N THR A 144 1.70 12.83 14.56
CA THR A 144 2.67 12.80 13.46
C THR A 144 2.54 14.02 12.54
N ILE A 145 1.31 14.45 12.23
CA ILE A 145 1.04 15.64 11.41
C ILE A 145 1.56 16.89 12.11
N GLU A 146 1.24 17.05 13.40
CA GLU A 146 1.76 18.18 14.21
C GLU A 146 3.28 18.19 14.27
N PHE A 147 3.90 17.03 14.46
CA PHE A 147 5.35 16.91 14.44
C PHE A 147 5.94 17.36 13.11
N GLN A 148 5.35 16.93 11.98
CA GLN A 148 5.83 17.31 10.65
C GLN A 148 5.65 18.81 10.37
N LYS A 149 4.54 19.41 10.83
CA LYS A 149 4.31 20.86 10.77
C LYS A 149 5.35 21.66 11.56
N VAL A 150 5.86 21.12 12.66
CA VAL A 150 6.95 21.73 13.44
C VAL A 150 8.31 21.54 12.76
N GLN A 151 8.55 20.39 12.12
CA GLN A 151 9.83 20.13 11.43
C GLN A 151 9.99 20.93 10.13
N SER A 152 8.93 21.10 9.34
CA SER A 152 8.98 21.90 8.11
C SER A 152 9.36 23.36 8.39
N LYS A 153 8.90 23.92 9.51
CA LYS A 153 9.30 25.26 9.98
C LYS A 153 10.79 25.38 10.34
N LYS A 154 11.45 24.28 10.70
CA LYS A 154 12.88 24.26 11.04
C LYS A 154 13.78 24.11 9.80
N GLN A 155 13.24 23.66 8.67
CA GLN A 155 14.01 23.29 7.48
C GLN A 155 14.25 24.46 6.49
N THR A 156 13.96 25.71 6.87
CA THR A 156 14.13 26.88 5.98
C THR A 156 15.56 27.46 5.96
N SER A 157 16.54 26.78 6.55
CA SER A 157 17.83 27.38 6.85
C SER A 157 18.73 27.53 5.62
N LEU A 158 18.78 26.55 4.71
CA LEU A 158 19.84 26.50 3.69
C LEU A 158 19.76 27.62 2.63
N THR A 159 18.57 27.93 2.10
CA THR A 159 18.38 29.00 1.11
C THR A 159 18.37 30.40 1.72
N SER A 160 18.13 30.53 3.03
CA SER A 160 18.20 31.82 3.73
C SER A 160 19.64 32.35 3.87
N PHE A 161 20.64 31.45 3.85
CA PHE A 161 22.07 31.83 3.86
C PHE A 161 22.52 32.55 2.59
N PHE A 162 21.95 32.20 1.43
CA PHE A 162 22.34 32.78 0.13
C PHE A 162 21.62 34.10 -0.19
N LYS A 163 20.61 34.50 0.58
CA LYS A 163 19.86 35.76 0.37
C LYS A 163 20.54 37.01 0.94
N ARG A 164 21.71 36.88 1.58
CA ARG A 164 22.48 38.03 2.10
C ARG A 164 23.28 38.65 0.96
N ALA A 165 22.64 39.50 0.17
CA ALA A 165 23.31 40.29 -0.87
C ALA A 165 24.46 41.13 -0.26
N PRO A 166 25.62 41.23 -0.92
CA PRO A 166 26.68 42.10 -0.48
C PRO A 166 26.21 43.56 -0.56
N LYS A 167 26.20 44.25 0.58
CA LYS A 167 26.01 45.71 0.60
C LYS A 167 27.21 46.34 -0.09
N ASN A 168 27.02 46.83 -1.31
CA ASN A 168 27.97 47.71 -1.98
C ASN A 168 28.33 48.85 -1.03
N LYS A 169 29.59 48.91 -0.61
CA LYS A 169 30.17 50.06 0.09
C LYS A 169 30.52 51.10 -0.99
N GLN A 170 29.89 52.27 -0.88
CA GLN A 170 30.31 53.50 -1.56
C GLN A 170 31.64 53.99 -0.99
#